data_AF-A0A1M5AEJ2-F1
#
_entry.id   AF-A0A1M5AEJ2-F1
#
_cell.length_a   1.000
_cell.length_b   1.000
_cell.length_c   1.000
_cell.angle_alpha   90.00
_cell.angle_beta   90.00
_cell.angle_gamma   90.00
#
_symmetry.space_group_name_H-M   'P 1'
#
loop_
_entity.id
_entity.type
_entity.pdbx_description
1 polymer ?
#
loop_
_entity_poly.entity_id
_entity_poly.type
_entity_poly.pdbx_seq_one_letter_code
_entity_poly.pdbx_strand_id
1 'polypeptide(L)'
;MDTRAARIARVDNRRGEDPRPWTEVMRHALERQVRDDGHFVVVAFPPRVPHEVGREAERLTALRDELTERCAGIGYVVDVELPAQRRAHAEEGQRIFGCPVEVLSPDEDWAGWAEDQLARHLSGDRTR
;
A
#
# COMPACT_ATOMS: atom_id res chain seq x y z
N MET A 1 -2.34 5.33 -25.65
CA MET A 1 -2.00 5.19 -24.23
C MET A 1 -3.08 4.31 -23.64
N ASP A 2 -2.76 3.04 -23.37
CA ASP A 2 -3.74 2.05 -22.92
C ASP A 2 -4.06 2.36 -21.44
N THR A 3 -5.05 3.22 -21.19
CA THR A 3 -5.55 3.56 -19.85
C THR A 3 -6.35 2.38 -19.28
N ARG A 4 -5.74 1.19 -19.22
CA ARG A 4 -6.35 0.05 -18.53
C ARG A 4 -6.55 0.43 -17.07
N ALA A 5 -7.82 0.37 -16.66
CA ALA A 5 -8.40 0.75 -15.37
C ALA A 5 -7.38 1.10 -14.27
N ALA A 6 -7.04 2.39 -14.18
CA ALA A 6 -6.36 2.95 -13.02
C ALA A 6 -7.34 2.99 -11.85
N ARG A 7 -6.93 2.52 -10.67
CA ARG A 7 -7.84 2.40 -9.52
C ARG A 7 -7.16 2.64 -8.18
N ILE A 8 -7.97 3.05 -7.22
CA ILE A 8 -7.58 3.23 -5.83
C ILE A 8 -8.25 2.11 -5.02
N ALA A 9 -7.44 1.22 -4.46
CA ALA A 9 -7.90 0.14 -3.61
C ALA A 9 -7.80 0.54 -2.14
N ARG A 10 -8.95 0.57 -1.46
CA ARG A 10 -9.02 0.81 -0.02
C ARG A 10 -8.95 -0.50 0.74
N VAL A 11 -8.01 -0.60 1.70
CA VAL A 11 -7.88 -1.74 2.62
C VAL A 11 -8.04 -1.22 4.04
N ASP A 12 -9.21 -1.40 4.65
CA ASP A 12 -9.50 -0.87 5.99
C ASP A 12 -9.64 -2.01 7.00
N ASN A 13 -8.73 -2.09 7.98
CA ASN A 13 -8.83 -2.99 9.11
C ASN A 13 -8.55 -2.28 10.44
N ARG A 14 -8.86 -0.97 10.54
CA ARG A 14 -8.57 -0.17 11.75
C ARG A 14 -9.23 -0.70 13.01
N ARG A 15 -10.42 -1.29 12.83
CA ARG A 15 -11.25 -1.85 13.91
C ARG A 15 -10.92 -3.30 14.24
N GLY A 16 -10.01 -3.94 13.50
CA GLY A 16 -9.71 -5.37 13.66
C GLY A 16 -10.92 -6.26 13.37
N GLU A 17 -11.80 -5.84 12.46
CA GLU A 17 -13.00 -6.59 12.07
C GLU A 17 -12.64 -7.84 11.26
N ASP A 18 -11.51 -7.81 10.55
CA ASP A 18 -10.95 -8.99 9.91
C ASP A 18 -10.07 -9.76 10.90
N PRO A 19 -10.41 -11.03 11.23
CA PRO A 19 -9.67 -11.82 12.20
C PRO A 19 -8.33 -12.34 11.67
N ARG A 20 -8.07 -12.21 10.37
CA ARG A 20 -6.81 -12.64 9.77
C ARG A 20 -5.67 -11.72 10.19
N PRO A 21 -4.42 -12.22 10.22
CA PRO A 21 -3.25 -11.36 10.34
C PRO A 21 -3.27 -10.23 9.30
N TRP A 22 -2.85 -9.03 9.68
CA TRP A 22 -2.87 -7.85 8.81
C TRP A 22 -2.16 -8.11 7.47
N THR A 23 -1.05 -8.84 7.50
CA THR A 23 -0.37 -9.31 6.30
C THR A 23 -1.22 -10.09 5.33
N GLU A 24 -2.07 -10.98 5.84
CA GLU A 24 -2.90 -11.82 5.00
C GLU A 24 -4.01 -10.98 4.36
N VAL A 25 -4.57 -10.02 5.10
CA VAL A 25 -5.51 -9.02 4.57
C VAL A 25 -4.87 -8.21 3.45
N MET A 26 -3.67 -7.67 3.68
CA MET A 26 -2.92 -6.92 2.67
C MET A 26 -2.54 -7.77 1.46
N ARG A 27 -2.03 -8.98 1.66
CA ARG A 27 -1.68 -9.91 0.58
C ARG A 27 -2.89 -10.18 -0.31
N HIS A 28 -4.04 -10.53 0.27
CA HIS A 28 -5.24 -10.79 -0.51
C HIS A 28 -5.77 -9.57 -1.26
N ALA A 29 -5.65 -8.37 -0.66
CA ALA A 29 -6.01 -7.14 -1.35
C ALA A 29 -5.09 -6.89 -2.56
N LEU A 30 -3.78 -7.08 -2.40
CA LEU A 30 -2.77 -6.94 -3.45
C LEU A 30 -2.93 -8.00 -4.55
N GLU A 31 -3.15 -9.27 -4.20
CA GLU A 31 -3.43 -10.35 -5.15
C GLU A 31 -4.64 -10.04 -6.03
N ARG A 32 -5.69 -9.45 -5.45
CA ARG A 32 -6.86 -8.98 -6.23
C ARG A 32 -6.46 -7.89 -7.21
N GLN A 33 -5.62 -6.94 -6.79
CA GLN A 33 -5.18 -5.89 -7.69
C GLN A 33 -4.32 -6.44 -8.83
N VAL A 34 -3.34 -7.29 -8.53
CA VAL A 34 -2.44 -7.88 -9.54
C VAL A 34 -3.21 -8.66 -10.62
N ARG A 35 -4.30 -9.34 -10.24
CA ARG A 35 -5.14 -10.11 -11.19
C ARG A 35 -5.88 -9.26 -12.20
N ASP A 36 -6.21 -8.02 -11.89
CA ASP A 36 -6.87 -7.15 -12.87
C ASP A 36 -5.80 -6.36 -13.65
N ASP A 37 -5.97 -6.25 -14.98
CA ASP A 37 -4.96 -5.76 -15.93
C ASP A 37 -4.75 -4.24 -15.94
N GLY A 38 -4.87 -3.56 -14.80
CA GLY A 38 -4.75 -2.11 -14.67
C GLY A 38 -3.82 -1.66 -13.54
N HIS A 39 -3.30 -0.44 -13.66
CA HIS A 39 -2.46 0.19 -12.64
C HIS A 39 -3.27 0.50 -11.37
N PHE A 40 -2.64 0.51 -10.20
CA PHE A 40 -3.37 0.73 -8.95
C PHE A 40 -2.53 1.43 -7.89
N VAL A 41 -3.23 2.11 -6.97
CA VAL A 41 -2.70 2.56 -5.69
C VAL A 41 -3.47 1.87 -4.58
N VAL A 42 -2.79 1.52 -3.49
CA VAL A 42 -3.43 1.01 -2.28
C VAL A 42 -3.39 2.07 -1.19
N VAL A 43 -4.53 2.33 -0.56
CA VAL A 43 -4.61 3.10 0.69
C VAL A 43 -5.02 2.14 1.80
N ALA A 44 -4.09 1.90 2.70
CA ALA A 44 -4.17 0.89 3.74
C ALA A 44 -4.34 1.55 5.12
N PHE A 45 -5.38 1.13 5.83
CA PHE A 45 -5.65 1.57 7.20
C PHE A 45 -5.42 0.36 8.14
N PRO A 46 -4.19 0.18 8.66
CA PRO A 46 -3.85 -0.96 9.51
C PRO A 46 -4.55 -0.91 10.86
N PRO A 47 -4.63 -2.04 11.59
CA PRO A 47 -5.13 -2.05 12.96
C PRO A 47 -4.22 -1.24 13.89
N ARG A 48 -4.80 -0.68 14.96
CA ARG A 48 -4.11 0.15 15.97
C ARG A 48 -3.16 -0.62 16.90
N VAL A 49 -3.08 -1.95 16.76
CA VAL A 49 -2.16 -2.77 17.56
C VAL A 49 -0.78 -2.82 16.90
N PRO A 50 0.31 -2.83 17.70
CA PRO A 50 1.65 -3.06 17.17
C PRO A 50 1.68 -4.42 16.43
N HIS A 51 2.15 -4.42 15.19
CA HIS A 51 2.33 -5.63 14.40
C HIS A 51 3.79 -5.75 13.94
N GLU A 52 4.32 -6.98 13.95
CA GLU A 52 5.71 -7.27 13.58
C GLU A 52 5.86 -7.30 12.05
N VAL A 53 6.34 -6.22 11.45
CA VAL A 53 6.58 -6.10 9.99
C VAL A 53 7.63 -7.12 9.47
N GLY A 54 8.52 -7.61 10.35
CA GLY A 54 9.63 -8.50 9.96
C GLY A 54 9.23 -9.90 9.48
N ARG A 55 8.31 -10.60 10.17
CA ARG A 55 7.78 -11.91 9.71
C ARG A 55 6.83 -11.78 8.52
N GLU A 56 6.36 -10.56 8.31
CA GLU A 56 5.34 -10.20 7.34
C GLU A 56 5.91 -9.94 5.93
N ALA A 57 7.18 -9.54 5.87
CA ALA A 57 7.92 -9.23 4.66
C ALA A 57 8.02 -10.40 3.68
N GLU A 58 8.30 -11.63 4.14
CA GLU A 58 8.58 -12.77 3.25
C GLU A 58 7.38 -13.13 2.37
N ARG A 59 6.16 -13.13 2.94
CA ARG A 59 4.94 -13.49 2.21
C ARG A 59 4.53 -12.43 1.19
N LEU A 60 4.79 -11.17 1.48
CA LEU A 60 4.46 -10.04 0.61
C LEU A 60 5.53 -9.83 -0.47
N THR A 61 6.79 -10.17 -0.19
CA THR A 61 7.89 -10.13 -1.16
C THR A 61 7.64 -11.05 -2.36
N ALA A 62 6.87 -12.13 -2.18
CA ALA A 62 6.50 -13.04 -3.27
C ALA A 62 5.64 -12.41 -4.38
N LEU A 63 5.03 -11.24 -4.14
CA LEU A 63 4.26 -10.49 -5.14
C LEU A 63 5.05 -9.33 -5.76
N ARG A 64 6.29 -9.12 -5.32
CA ARG A 64 7.03 -7.88 -5.57
C ARG A 64 7.23 -7.59 -7.06
N ASP A 65 7.52 -8.60 -7.86
CA ASP A 65 7.80 -8.42 -9.28
C ASP A 65 6.54 -7.94 -10.01
N GLU A 66 5.39 -8.56 -9.74
CA GLU A 66 4.10 -8.14 -10.30
C GLU A 66 3.66 -6.76 -9.79
N LEU A 67 3.96 -6.44 -8.52
CA LEU A 67 3.67 -5.13 -7.95
C LEU A 67 4.51 -4.03 -8.57
N THR A 68 5.81 -4.24 -8.79
CA THR A 68 6.75 -3.22 -9.28
C THR A 68 6.32 -2.61 -10.62
N GLU A 69 5.64 -3.40 -11.47
CA GLU A 69 5.18 -2.95 -12.78
C GLU A 69 3.86 -2.15 -12.75
N ARG A 70 2.98 -2.43 -11.77
CA ARG A 70 1.57 -1.98 -11.79
C ARG A 70 1.16 -1.13 -10.60
N CYS A 71 1.87 -1.26 -9.47
CA CYS A 71 1.63 -0.50 -8.24
C CYS A 71 2.23 0.91 -8.39
N ALA A 72 1.37 1.91 -8.39
CA ALA A 72 1.75 3.31 -8.38
C ALA A 72 2.11 3.82 -6.98
N GLY A 73 1.65 3.15 -5.92
CA GLY A 73 2.06 3.43 -4.55
C GLY A 73 1.20 2.73 -3.49
N ILE A 74 1.69 2.69 -2.26
CA ILE A 74 0.96 2.21 -1.08
C ILE A 74 1.04 3.27 0.02
N GLY A 75 -0.12 3.80 0.40
CA GLY A 75 -0.26 4.77 1.49
C GLY A 75 -0.72 4.06 2.75
N TYR A 76 0.11 4.05 3.79
CA TYR A 76 -0.28 3.57 5.12
C TYR A 76 -0.82 4.73 5.95
N VAL A 77 -2.13 4.76 6.19
CA VAL A 77 -2.78 5.77 7.01
C VAL A 77 -2.69 5.34 8.48
N VAL A 78 -1.71 5.90 9.18
CA VAL A 78 -1.34 5.52 10.56
C VAL A 78 -1.43 6.71 11.49
N ASP A 79 -1.97 6.49 12.68
CA ASP A 79 -2.13 7.53 13.70
C ASP A 79 -0.76 8.16 14.07
N VAL A 80 -0.72 9.48 14.23
CA VAL A 80 0.51 10.22 14.54
C VAL A 80 1.07 9.84 15.90
N GLU A 81 0.21 9.36 16.80
CA GLU A 81 0.56 8.87 18.13
C GLU A 81 1.28 7.50 18.12
N LEU A 82 1.46 6.88 16.94
CA LEU A 82 2.10 5.57 16.77
C LEU A 82 3.44 5.65 16.00
N PRO A 83 4.47 6.35 16.54
CA PRO A 83 5.71 6.64 15.81
C PRO A 83 6.51 5.38 15.43
N ALA A 84 6.49 4.34 16.25
CA ALA A 84 7.16 3.07 15.94
C ALA A 84 6.52 2.36 14.73
N GLN A 85 5.19 2.39 14.63
CA GLN A 85 4.45 1.79 13.52
C GLN A 85 4.70 2.58 12.22
N ARG A 86 4.68 3.92 12.30
CA ARG A 86 5.04 4.80 11.17
C ARG A 86 6.44 4.50 10.65
N ARG A 87 7.42 4.39 11.56
CA ARG A 87 8.80 4.05 11.22
C ARG A 87 8.90 2.68 10.54
N ALA A 88 8.26 1.66 11.08
CA ALA A 88 8.29 0.32 10.51
C ALA A 88 7.72 0.27 9.08
N HIS A 89 6.59 0.95 8.83
CA HIS A 89 6.02 1.02 7.47
C HIS A 89 6.89 1.81 6.48
N ALA A 90 7.48 2.93 6.92
CA ALA A 90 8.34 3.74 6.09
C ALA A 90 9.66 3.03 5.74
N GLU A 91 10.29 2.36 6.70
CA GLU A 91 11.59 1.69 6.51
C GLU A 91 11.47 0.38 5.72
N GLU A 92 10.40 -0.38 5.93
CA GLU A 92 10.30 -1.73 5.35
C GLU A 92 9.41 -1.80 4.10
N GLY A 93 8.41 -0.91 3.98
CA GLY A 93 7.39 -1.00 2.93
C GLY A 93 7.98 -1.05 1.52
N GLN A 94 8.86 -0.10 1.17
CA GLN A 94 9.44 -0.05 -0.18
C GLN A 94 10.28 -1.31 -0.49
N ARG A 95 11.00 -1.83 0.50
CA ARG A 95 11.80 -3.08 0.38
C ARG A 95 10.92 -4.29 0.10
N ILE A 96 9.75 -4.34 0.72
CA ILE A 96 8.79 -5.44 0.61
C ILE A 96 8.06 -5.40 -0.73
N PHE A 97 7.50 -4.24 -1.10
CA PHE A 97 6.56 -4.15 -2.21
C PHE A 97 7.19 -3.78 -3.56
N GLY A 98 8.37 -3.16 -3.56
CA GLY A 98 9.00 -2.69 -4.80
C GLY A 98 8.30 -1.50 -5.47
N CYS A 99 7.26 -0.94 -4.86
CA CYS A 99 6.62 0.31 -5.27
C CYS A 99 6.75 1.39 -4.18
N PRO A 100 6.51 2.68 -4.51
CA PRO A 100 6.57 3.76 -3.53
C PRO A 100 5.66 3.48 -2.34
N VAL A 101 6.18 3.71 -1.13
CA VAL A 101 5.40 3.61 0.11
C VAL A 101 5.47 4.92 0.85
N GLU A 102 4.32 5.39 1.31
CA GLU A 102 4.21 6.60 2.10
C GLU A 102 3.39 6.35 3.36
N VAL A 103 3.76 7.03 4.44
CA VAL A 103 3.01 6.98 5.70
C VAL A 103 2.25 8.27 5.86
N LEU A 104 0.93 8.15 5.77
CA LEU A 104 -0.02 9.27 5.77
C LEU A 104 -0.67 9.41 7.15
N SER A 105 -1.06 10.63 7.49
CA SER A 105 -1.88 10.93 8.66
C SER A 105 -3.37 10.64 8.37
N PRO A 106 -4.18 10.25 9.37
CA PRO A 106 -5.63 10.09 9.20
C PRO A 106 -6.37 11.35 8.73
N ASP A 107 -5.81 12.53 9.02
CA ASP A 107 -6.40 13.83 8.71
C ASP A 107 -5.91 14.40 7.36
N GLU A 108 -4.99 13.71 6.68
CA GLU A 108 -4.52 14.10 5.34
C GLU A 108 -5.49 13.65 4.24
N ASP A 109 -5.46 14.35 3.09
CA ASP A 109 -6.20 13.96 1.89
C ASP A 109 -5.52 12.77 1.19
N TRP A 110 -5.70 11.58 1.77
CA TRP A 110 -5.19 10.33 1.22
C TRP A 110 -5.82 9.97 -0.14
N ALA A 111 -7.00 10.50 -0.46
CA ALA A 111 -7.66 10.26 -1.74
C ALA A 111 -6.97 11.07 -2.84
N GLY A 112 -6.78 12.38 -2.62
CA GLY A 112 -6.01 13.24 -3.52
C GLY A 112 -4.58 12.75 -3.69
N TRP A 113 -3.92 12.32 -2.60
CA TRP A 113 -2.61 11.67 -2.68
C TRP A 113 -2.62 10.45 -3.61
N ALA A 114 -3.62 9.57 -3.51
CA ALA A 114 -3.67 8.36 -4.32
C ALA A 114 -3.93 8.65 -5.81
N GLU A 115 -4.76 9.66 -6.11
CA GLU A 115 -4.99 10.15 -7.48
C GLU A 115 -3.70 10.71 -8.07
N ASP A 116 -2.94 11.51 -7.30
CA ASP A 116 -1.66 12.06 -7.71
C ASP A 116 -0.61 10.97 -8.01
N GLN A 117 -0.54 9.93 -7.17
CA GLN A 117 0.38 8.80 -7.39
C GLN A 117 0.05 8.06 -8.69
N LEU A 118 -1.24 7.79 -8.95
CA LEU A 118 -1.67 7.19 -10.21
C LEU A 118 -1.30 8.08 -11.40
N ALA A 119 -1.58 9.38 -11.33
CA ALA A 119 -1.29 10.31 -12.40
C ALA A 119 0.21 10.35 -12.74
N ARG A 120 1.09 10.44 -11.73
CA ARG A 120 2.56 10.42 -11.90
C ARG A 120 3.07 9.11 -12.46
N HIS A 121 2.54 7.99 -11.98
CA HIS A 121 2.95 6.67 -12.47
C HIS A 121 2.56 6.47 -13.95
N LEU A 122 1.36 6.91 -14.33
CA LEU A 122 0.86 6.80 -15.70
C LEU A 122 1.54 7.78 -16.66
N SER A 123 1.95 8.96 -16.20
CA SER A 123 2.71 9.93 -17.03
C SER A 123 4.16 9.50 -17.29
N GLY A 124 4.63 8.43 -16.63
CA GLY A 124 6.01 7.97 -16.74
C GLY A 124 7.02 8.85 -16.00
N ASP A 125 6.54 9.78 -15.17
CA ASP A 125 7.37 10.69 -14.39
C ASP A 125 7.90 9.94 -13.15
N ARG A 126 8.84 9.02 -13.40
CA ARG A 126 9.62 8.36 -12.35
C ARG A 126 10.68 9.35 -11.87
N THR A 127 10.28 10.34 -11.06
CA THR A 127 11.25 11.12 -10.29
C THR A 127 12.08 10.16 -9.45
N ARG A 128 13.37 10.13 -9.78
CA ARG A 128 14.45 9.33 -9.17
C ARG A 128 14.70 9.71 -7.72
#